data_AF-A0A9D2DWG1-F1
#
_entry.id   AF-A0A9D2DWG1-F1
#
_cell.length_a   1.000
_cell.length_b   1.000
_cell.length_c   1.000
_cell.angle_alpha   90.00
_cell.angle_beta   90.00
_cell.angle_gamma   90.00
#
_symmetry.space_group_name_H-M   'P 1'
#
loop_
_entity.id
_entity.type
_entity.pdbx_description
1 polymer ?
#
loop_
_entity_poly.entity_id
_entity_poly.type
_entity_poly.pdbx_seq_one_letter_code
_entity_poly.pdbx_strand_id
1 'polypeptide(L)' 'SGAAQNEEAFLKQLGSTMQGVYSCNFQGYCYTQLTDVQQEVNGLLTAERKPKVDMQKLKAIFMQKKV' A
#
# COMPACT_ATOMS: atom_id res chain seq x y z
N SER A 1 -7.56 6.61 10.74
CA SER A 1 -6.60 6.90 9.67
C SER A 1 -7.37 7.50 8.50
N GLY A 2 -7.05 8.74 8.14
CA GLY A 2 -7.63 9.39 6.95
C GLY A 2 -6.83 9.07 5.68
N ALA A 3 -7.29 9.58 4.55
CA ALA A 3 -6.55 9.55 3.29
C ALA A 3 -5.14 10.17 3.44
N ALA A 4 -4.13 9.50 2.89
CA ALA A 4 -2.80 10.09 2.79
C ALA A 4 -2.86 11.37 1.93
N GLN A 5 -2.27 12.45 2.41
CA GLN A 5 -2.38 13.77 1.78
C GLN A 5 -1.38 13.99 0.63
N ASN A 6 -0.33 13.16 0.57
CA ASN A 6 0.70 13.21 -0.46
C ASN A 6 1.39 11.84 -0.60
N GLU A 7 2.24 11.73 -1.63
CA GLU A 7 2.98 10.50 -1.95
C GLU A 7 3.85 10.01 -0.79
N GLU A 8 4.57 10.90 -0.09
CA GLU A 8 5.43 10.51 1.03
C GLU A 8 4.63 9.90 2.18
N ALA A 9 3.54 10.56 2.57
CA ALA A 9 2.64 10.08 3.62
C ALA A 9 2.02 8.72 3.23
N PHE A 10 1.65 8.55 1.95
CA PHE A 10 1.11 7.30 1.42
C PHE A 10 2.13 6.16 1.53
N LEU A 11 3.36 6.38 1.06
CA LEU A 11 4.44 5.40 1.11
C LEU A 11 4.82 5.04 2.55
N LYS A 12 4.87 6.03 3.44
CA LYS A 12 5.16 5.82 4.87
C LYS A 12 4.09 4.96 5.53
N GLN A 13 2.81 5.27 5.29
CA GLN A 13 1.69 4.52 5.86
C GLN A 13 1.68 3.08 5.32
N LEU A 14 1.74 2.89 4.00
CA LEU A 14 1.75 1.57 3.37
C LEU A 14 2.95 0.74 3.84
N GLY A 15 4.15 1.35 3.87
CA GLY A 15 5.37 0.70 4.33
C GLY A 15 5.28 0.23 5.78
N SER A 16 4.75 1.07 6.68
CA SER A 16 4.56 0.70 8.09
C SER A 16 3.57 -0.45 8.26
N THR A 17 2.45 -0.44 7.52
CA THR A 17 1.48 -1.54 7.54
C THR A 17 2.12 -2.85 7.07
N MET A 18 2.82 -2.82 5.94
CA MET A 18 3.46 -4.01 5.39
C MET A 18 4.61 -4.52 6.27
N GLN A 19 5.39 -3.63 6.90
CA GLN A 19 6.40 -4.03 7.88
C GLN A 19 5.79 -4.79 9.06
N GLY A 20 4.63 -4.35 9.56
CA GLY A 20 3.89 -5.10 10.57
C GLY A 20 3.51 -6.49 10.09
N VAL A 21 2.99 -6.62 8.87
CA VAL A 21 2.65 -7.93 8.26
C VAL A 21 3.88 -8.83 8.15
N TYR A 22 5.02 -8.31 7.67
CA TYR A 22 6.26 -9.08 7.53
C TYR A 22 6.90 -9.47 8.86
N SER A 23 6.65 -8.71 9.93
CA SER A 23 7.11 -9.05 11.28
C SER A 23 6.35 -10.22 11.91
N CYS A 24 5.19 -10.58 11.35
CA CYS A 24 4.36 -11.69 11.82
C CYS A 24 4.66 -12.98 11.05
N ASN A 25 4.47 -14.13 11.72
CA ASN A 25 4.64 -15.45 11.08
C ASN A 25 3.38 -15.89 10.30
N PHE A 26 2.88 -15.06 9.39
CA PHE A 26 1.73 -15.41 8.54
C PHE A 26 2.16 -16.20 7.30
N GLN A 27 1.33 -17.15 6.86
CA GLN A 27 1.58 -17.89 5.61
C GLN A 27 1.38 -17.04 4.35
N GLY A 28 0.65 -15.92 4.47
CA GLY A 28 0.41 -14.96 3.39
C GLY A 28 -0.49 -13.82 3.84
N TYR A 29 -0.78 -12.91 2.92
CA TYR A 29 -1.71 -11.80 3.13
C TYR A 29 -2.45 -11.49 1.82
N CYS A 30 -3.62 -10.86 1.94
CA CYS A 30 -4.35 -10.29 0.81
C CYS A 30 -4.42 -8.77 1.00
N TYR A 31 -3.94 -8.00 0.03
CA TYR A 31 -4.10 -6.55 0.03
C TYR A 31 -5.44 -6.22 -0.64
N THR A 32 -6.39 -5.70 0.13
CA THR A 32 -7.70 -5.27 -0.38
C THR A 32 -7.65 -3.85 -0.91
N GLN A 33 -8.60 -3.50 -1.78
CA GLN A 33 -8.75 -2.17 -2.38
C GLN A 33 -7.57 -1.80 -3.31
N LEU A 34 -7.56 -2.40 -4.50
CA LEU A 34 -6.60 -2.06 -5.54
C LEU A 34 -6.77 -0.61 -6.01
N THR A 35 -8.00 -0.12 -6.11
CA THR A 35 -8.35 1.22 -6.59
C THR A 35 -9.13 2.00 -5.54
N ASP A 36 -9.13 3.33 -5.67
CA ASP A 36 -10.05 4.17 -4.92
C ASP A 36 -11.52 3.87 -5.24
N VAL A 37 -12.37 4.02 -4.23
CA VAL A 37 -13.82 3.77 -4.31
C VAL A 37 -14.55 4.91 -3.63
N GLN A 38 -15.24 5.74 -4.41
CA GLN A 38 -16.01 6.88 -3.89
C GLN A 38 -15.14 7.79 -2.97
N GLN A 39 -15.53 7.97 -1.71
CA GLN A 39 -14.78 8.77 -0.72
C GLN A 39 -13.60 8.00 -0.10
N GLU A 40 -13.51 6.69 -0.32
CA GLU A 40 -12.41 5.85 0.13
C GLU A 40 -11.23 5.95 -0.86
N VAL A 41 -10.33 6.88 -0.58
CA VAL A 41 -9.16 7.18 -1.43
C VAL A 41 -7.86 6.50 -0.94
N ASN A 42 -7.98 5.27 -0.44
CA ASN A 42 -6.89 4.46 0.12
C ASN A 42 -6.38 3.37 -0.83
N GLY A 43 -6.85 3.31 -2.07
CA GLY A 43 -6.38 2.34 -3.06
C GLY A 43 -4.92 2.56 -3.46
N LEU A 44 -4.27 1.52 -3.98
CA LEU A 44 -2.94 1.62 -4.60
C LEU A 44 -2.98 2.45 -5.89
N LEU A 45 -4.12 2.41 -6.57
CA LEU A 45 -4.41 3.09 -7.82
C LEU A 45 -5.54 4.11 -7.61
N THR A 46 -5.62 5.13 -8.46
CA THR A 46 -6.78 6.01 -8.56
C THR A 46 -8.02 5.25 -9.04
N ALA A 47 -9.20 5.88 -8.99
CA ALA A 47 -10.44 5.30 -9.51
C ALA A 47 -10.34 4.90 -11.00
N GLU A 48 -9.52 5.61 -11.77
CA GLU A 48 -9.23 5.34 -13.19
C GLU A 48 -8.13 4.28 -13.39
N ARG A 49 -7.72 3.57 -12.32
CA ARG A 49 -6.67 2.55 -12.34
C ARG A 49 -5.29 3.10 -12.72
N LYS A 50 -4.99 4.35 -12.40
CA LYS A 50 -3.63 4.91 -12.53
C LYS A 50 -2.85 4.70 -11.22
N PRO A 51 -1.59 4.25 -11.24
CA PRO A 51 -0.78 4.18 -10.03
C PRO A 51 -0.69 5.55 -9.34
N LYS A 52 -0.89 5.59 -8.02
CA LYS A 52 -0.75 6.85 -7.25
C LYS A 52 0.70 7.26 -7.04
N VAL A 53 1.61 6.28 -7.12
CA VAL A 53 3.04 6.43 -6.92
C VAL A 53 3.76 5.54 -7.94
N ASP A 54 5.07 5.73 -8.06
CA ASP A 54 5.89 4.88 -8.91
C ASP A 54 5.75 3.38 -8.51
N MET A 55 5.44 2.55 -9.50
CA MET A 55 5.28 1.09 -9.33
C MET A 55 6.54 0.42 -8.77
N GLN A 56 7.74 0.96 -9.02
CA GLN A 56 8.97 0.44 -8.43
C GLN A 56 8.99 0.62 -6.91
N LYS A 57 8.44 1.72 -6.39
CA LYS A 57 8.32 1.96 -4.94
C LYS A 57 7.33 0.99 -4.31
N LEU A 58 6.19 0.73 -4.96
CA LEU A 58 5.23 -0.29 -4.52
C LEU A 58 5.87 -1.68 -4.50
N LYS A 59 6.57 -2.06 -5.58
CA LYS A 59 7.27 -3.34 -5.68
C LYS A 59 8.28 -3.52 -4.53
N ALA A 60 9.05 -2.48 -4.21
CA ALA A 60 10.00 -2.53 -3.10
C ALA A 60 9.32 -2.79 -1.75
N ILE A 61 8.09 -2.32 -1.56
CA ILE A 61 7.31 -2.58 -0.33
C ILE A 61 6.75 -4.02 -0.32
N PHE A 62 6.12 -4.48 -1.41
CA PHE A 62 5.44 -5.78 -1.46
C PHE A 62 6.37 -7.00 -1.67
N MET A 63 7.62 -6.77 -2.11
CA MET A 63 8.59 -7.85 -2.38
C MET A 63 9.68 -7.95 -1.31
N GLN A 64 9.45 -7.39 -0.11
CA GLN A 64 10.37 -7.58 1.01
C GLN A 64 10.44 -9.07 1.37
N LYS A 65 11.67 -9.56 1.55
CA LYS A 65 11.90 -10.92 2.04
C LYS A 65 11.67 -10.91 3.55
N LYS A 66 10.99 -11.95 4.05
CA LYS A 66 11.03 -12.26 5.48
C LYS A 66 12.49 -12.42 5.90
N VAL A 67 12.88 -11.72 6.96
CA VAL A 67 14.17 -11.91 7.64
C VAL A 67 14.08 -13.18 8.48
#